data_AF-A0A6N9QFV5-F1
#
_entry.id   AF-A0A6N9QFV5-F1
#
_cell.length_a   1.000
_cell.length_b   1.000
_cell.length_c   1.000
_cell.angle_alpha   90.00
_cell.angle_beta   90.00
_cell.angle_gamma   90.00
#
_symmetry.space_group_name_H-M   'P 1'
#
loop_
_entity.id
_entity.type
_entity.pdbx_description
1 polymer ?
#
loop_
_entity_poly.entity_id
_entity_poly.type
_entity_poly.pdbx_seq_one_letter_code
_entity_poly.pdbx_strand_id
1 'polypeptide(L)'
;MRKIKIPVGCSSFADIRKNGYYFIDKSALIKELLKTAASQVILITRPQRFGKTLAMSMLSEFFDICKGSKALFEGLHIAKEKETSKAWMNRYPTLFLAFRRVDGLGFADVYEMLRAVIAKAYKDNLYLLESERMNAFDKEIFARIAGKKVSKEEIKNALISLTQWMAAHYGRPVLLLVDEYDVPLAKASEKGYYTEMLDQSSQPKNFWENTSDNGIIRSFLERTSFHVKQKFEILLAGGMITESIVENLTYDVLKSSEENLWSLLYLTGYLTKAHQGELESNEPRPDKFALKIPNTEVRDIFKNSVKAWFCQKSMISDCRELFADLWTGDAEKLTKLLSDLLFDTIIYHDYRESFYHAFLVGLVSNAGYQVESNYENGLGRSDLVIKDPENRRAVVIEAKWTDEEAQLEAECRNALRQIEEKRYAQKVVRLGFQRVEKFGIAFFQKTCLMRNQQAD
;
A
#
# COMPACT_ATOMS: atom_id res chain seq x y z
N MET A 1 14.30 -41.28 -28.51
CA MET A 1 13.77 -40.33 -27.51
C MET A 1 12.28 -40.62 -27.27
N ARG A 2 11.81 -40.72 -26.02
CA ARG A 2 10.35 -40.76 -25.74
C ARG A 2 9.74 -39.45 -26.24
N LYS A 3 8.67 -39.52 -27.04
CA LYS A 3 7.96 -38.34 -27.55
C LYS A 3 7.26 -37.64 -26.38
N ILE A 4 7.80 -36.53 -25.91
CA ILE A 4 7.25 -35.74 -24.80
C ILE A 4 6.02 -34.98 -25.32
N LYS A 5 4.86 -35.17 -24.69
CA LYS A 5 3.63 -34.43 -25.00
C LYS A 5 3.51 -33.25 -24.02
N ILE A 6 3.76 -32.03 -24.50
CA ILE A 6 3.73 -30.82 -23.67
C ILE A 6 2.28 -30.28 -23.63
N PRO A 7 1.66 -30.13 -22.44
CA PRO A 7 0.27 -29.71 -22.30
C PRO A 7 0.11 -28.18 -22.35
N VAL A 8 0.38 -27.57 -23.51
CA VAL A 8 0.25 -26.10 -23.67
C VAL A 8 -1.21 -25.68 -23.48
N GLY A 9 -1.47 -24.77 -22.54
CA GLY A 9 -2.81 -24.24 -22.26
C GLY A 9 -3.73 -25.14 -21.42
N CYS A 10 -3.29 -26.36 -21.05
CA CYS A 10 -4.05 -27.23 -20.16
C CYS A 10 -3.66 -26.97 -18.70
N SER A 11 -4.64 -26.60 -17.88
CA SER A 11 -4.46 -26.32 -16.45
C SER A 11 -5.16 -27.34 -15.54
N SER A 12 -5.67 -28.43 -16.13
CA SER A 12 -6.33 -29.52 -15.41
C SER A 12 -5.31 -30.59 -15.04
N PHE A 13 -5.11 -30.81 -13.74
CA PHE A 13 -4.23 -31.86 -13.24
C PHE A 13 -4.70 -33.24 -13.69
N ALA A 14 -6.01 -33.50 -13.60
CA ALA A 14 -6.59 -34.78 -14.00
C ALA A 14 -6.35 -35.08 -15.50
N ASP A 15 -6.55 -34.09 -16.38
CA ASP A 15 -6.35 -34.29 -17.83
C ASP A 15 -4.88 -34.54 -18.17
N ILE A 16 -3.97 -33.83 -17.52
CA ILE A 16 -2.52 -34.03 -17.70
C ILE A 16 -2.13 -35.46 -17.31
N ARG A 17 -2.62 -35.95 -16.16
CA ARG A 17 -2.29 -37.29 -15.66
C ARG A 17 -2.95 -38.40 -16.49
N LYS A 18 -4.23 -38.28 -16.83
CA LYS A 18 -4.97 -39.28 -17.64
C LYS A 18 -4.42 -39.42 -19.06
N ASN A 19 -4.00 -38.33 -19.69
CA ASN A 19 -3.52 -38.34 -21.07
C ASN A 19 -2.00 -38.58 -21.20
N GLY A 20 -1.30 -38.79 -20.08
CA GLY A 20 0.16 -39.02 -20.06
C GLY A 20 0.96 -37.83 -20.57
N TYR A 21 0.49 -36.60 -20.32
CA TYR A 21 1.21 -35.38 -20.66
C TYR A 21 2.39 -35.15 -19.70
N TYR A 22 3.38 -34.39 -20.16
CA TYR A 22 4.52 -34.01 -19.34
C TYR A 22 4.06 -33.18 -18.14
N PHE A 23 4.45 -33.63 -16.94
CA PHE A 23 4.09 -33.02 -15.67
C PHE A 23 5.32 -32.94 -14.78
N ILE A 24 5.60 -31.75 -14.26
CA ILE A 24 6.64 -31.55 -13.24
C ILE A 24 5.98 -31.74 -11.88
N ASP A 25 6.42 -32.76 -11.14
CA ASP A 25 5.85 -33.10 -9.84
C ASP A 25 6.13 -32.02 -8.79
N LYS A 26 5.06 -31.34 -8.37
CA LYS A 26 5.04 -30.38 -7.25
C LYS A 26 4.13 -30.84 -6.11
N SER A 27 3.76 -32.12 -6.08
CA SER A 27 2.79 -32.66 -5.12
C SER A 27 3.27 -32.61 -3.66
N ALA A 28 4.58 -32.46 -3.41
CA ALA A 28 5.12 -32.20 -2.08
C ALA A 28 4.53 -30.92 -1.43
N LEU A 29 4.04 -29.96 -2.23
CA LEU A 29 3.31 -28.78 -1.75
C LEU A 29 2.14 -29.15 -0.83
N ILE A 30 1.44 -30.26 -1.09
CA ILE A 30 0.29 -30.70 -0.27
C ILE A 30 0.74 -30.93 1.18
N LYS A 31 1.89 -31.59 1.37
CA LYS A 31 2.43 -31.85 2.70
C LYS A 31 2.81 -30.57 3.41
N GLU A 32 3.44 -29.64 2.71
CA GLU A 32 3.83 -28.35 3.29
C GLU A 32 2.61 -27.52 3.71
N LEU A 33 1.55 -27.47 2.90
CA LEU A 33 0.31 -26.78 3.24
C LEU A 33 -0.35 -27.36 4.50
N LEU A 34 -0.29 -28.68 4.69
CA LEU A 34 -0.87 -29.35 5.85
C LEU A 34 -0.06 -29.19 7.14
N LYS A 35 1.24 -28.87 7.05
CA LYS A 35 2.07 -28.59 8.25
C LYS A 35 1.73 -27.24 8.87
N THR A 36 1.24 -26.29 8.09
CA THR A 36 0.91 -24.92 8.54
C THR A 36 -0.43 -24.85 9.28
N ALA A 37 -0.74 -25.86 10.12
CA ALA A 37 -2.05 -26.09 10.73
C ALA A 37 -2.61 -24.95 11.62
N ALA A 38 -1.82 -23.90 11.87
CA ALA A 38 -2.25 -22.71 12.60
C ALA A 38 -3.00 -21.68 11.74
N SER A 39 -2.93 -21.75 10.40
CA SER A 39 -3.57 -20.77 9.51
C SER A 39 -4.94 -21.22 9.02
N GLN A 40 -5.99 -20.45 9.31
CA GLN A 40 -7.33 -20.66 8.75
C GLN A 40 -7.43 -20.27 7.27
N VAL A 41 -6.53 -19.40 6.79
CA VAL A 41 -6.46 -18.92 5.41
C VAL A 41 -5.02 -19.00 4.94
N ILE A 42 -4.79 -19.55 3.74
CA ILE A 42 -3.47 -19.63 3.11
C ILE A 42 -3.49 -18.87 1.77
N LEU A 43 -2.63 -17.87 1.65
CA LEU A 43 -2.42 -17.13 0.40
C LEU A 43 -1.21 -17.69 -0.37
N ILE A 44 -1.42 -18.10 -1.62
CA ILE A 44 -0.35 -18.62 -2.49
C ILE A 44 0.15 -17.51 -3.44
N THR A 45 1.13 -16.73 -2.98
CA THR A 45 1.81 -15.69 -3.79
C THR A 45 2.86 -16.33 -4.69
N ARG A 46 2.77 -16.11 -6.01
CA ARG A 46 3.73 -16.59 -7.04
C ARG A 46 3.67 -15.69 -8.29
N PRO A 47 4.71 -15.62 -9.12
CA PRO A 47 4.65 -14.87 -10.38
C PRO A 47 3.65 -15.49 -11.39
N GLN A 48 3.30 -14.72 -12.42
CA GLN A 48 2.44 -15.20 -13.50
C GLN A 48 3.04 -16.43 -14.19
N ARG A 49 2.20 -17.36 -14.66
CA ARG A 49 2.57 -18.59 -15.38
C ARG A 49 3.37 -19.65 -14.59
N PHE A 50 3.49 -19.52 -13.26
CA PHE A 50 4.17 -20.53 -12.41
C PHE A 50 3.35 -21.79 -12.08
N GLY A 51 2.19 -21.96 -12.71
CA GLY A 51 1.32 -23.14 -12.55
C GLY A 51 0.41 -23.09 -11.32
N LYS A 52 -0.03 -21.90 -10.89
CA LYS A 52 -0.96 -21.72 -9.76
C LYS A 52 -2.26 -22.48 -9.97
N THR A 53 -2.93 -22.25 -11.10
CA THR A 53 -4.19 -22.93 -11.46
C THR A 53 -4.01 -24.44 -11.54
N LEU A 54 -2.87 -24.92 -12.05
CA LEU A 54 -2.55 -26.35 -12.08
C LEU A 54 -2.38 -26.91 -10.65
N ALA A 55 -1.73 -26.16 -9.76
CA ALA A 55 -1.62 -26.53 -8.36
C ALA A 55 -3.01 -26.53 -7.68
N MET A 56 -3.86 -25.53 -7.89
CA MET A 56 -5.22 -25.49 -7.37
C MET A 56 -6.06 -26.67 -7.88
N SER A 57 -5.95 -27.00 -9.16
CA SER A 57 -6.58 -28.19 -9.75
C SER A 57 -6.07 -29.47 -9.07
N MET A 58 -4.76 -29.60 -8.85
CA MET A 58 -4.19 -30.74 -8.11
C MET A 58 -4.71 -30.83 -6.67
N LEU A 59 -4.80 -29.71 -5.94
CA LEU A 59 -5.36 -29.68 -4.58
C LEU A 59 -6.84 -30.10 -4.58
N SER A 60 -7.63 -29.61 -5.53
CA SER A 60 -9.02 -30.03 -5.71
C SER A 60 -9.14 -31.52 -5.97
N GLU A 61 -8.31 -32.08 -6.86
CA GLU A 61 -8.30 -33.54 -7.10
C GLU A 61 -7.86 -34.33 -5.86
N PHE A 62 -6.95 -33.78 -5.05
CA PHE A 62 -6.43 -34.47 -3.87
C PHE A 62 -7.42 -34.50 -2.70
N PHE A 63 -8.07 -33.38 -2.37
CA PHE A 63 -8.86 -33.28 -1.14
C PHE A 63 -10.33 -33.68 -1.31
N ASP A 64 -10.92 -33.42 -2.48
CA ASP A 64 -12.36 -33.49 -2.71
C ASP A 64 -12.91 -34.90 -2.46
N ILE A 65 -13.82 -35.01 -1.50
CA ILE A 65 -14.48 -36.25 -1.08
C ILE A 65 -15.37 -36.86 -2.18
N CYS A 66 -15.82 -36.06 -3.15
CA CYS A 66 -16.63 -36.52 -4.27
C CYS A 66 -15.80 -37.19 -5.38
N LYS A 67 -14.46 -37.15 -5.29
CA LYS A 67 -13.56 -37.63 -6.34
C LYS A 67 -12.84 -38.92 -5.93
N GLY A 68 -12.51 -39.74 -6.93
CA GLY A 68 -11.68 -40.93 -6.79
C GLY A 68 -10.33 -40.75 -7.46
N SER A 69 -9.41 -40.03 -6.82
CA SER A 69 -8.23 -39.48 -7.51
C SER A 69 -6.93 -40.24 -7.28
N LYS A 70 -6.95 -41.34 -6.53
CA LYS A 70 -5.75 -42.11 -6.14
C LYS A 70 -4.83 -42.43 -7.33
N ALA A 71 -5.40 -42.90 -8.44
CA ALA A 71 -4.64 -43.24 -9.66
C ALA A 71 -3.91 -42.03 -10.28
N LEU A 72 -4.44 -40.81 -10.13
CA LEU A 72 -3.81 -39.59 -10.65
C LEU A 72 -2.51 -39.25 -9.91
N PHE A 73 -2.40 -39.65 -8.64
CA PHE A 73 -1.24 -39.36 -7.79
C PHE A 73 -0.17 -40.46 -7.80
N GLU A 74 -0.41 -41.58 -8.49
CA GLU A 74 0.56 -42.67 -8.58
C GLU A 74 1.91 -42.19 -9.16
N GLY A 75 3.00 -42.57 -8.50
CA GLY A 75 4.35 -42.16 -8.86
C GLY A 75 4.75 -40.74 -8.46
N LEU A 76 3.84 -39.94 -7.88
CA LEU A 76 4.15 -38.60 -7.37
C LEU A 76 4.67 -38.65 -5.92
N HIS A 77 5.35 -37.58 -5.50
CA HIS A 77 5.93 -37.45 -4.16
C HIS A 77 4.89 -37.66 -3.05
N ILE A 78 3.69 -37.06 -3.18
CA ILE A 78 2.64 -37.19 -2.16
C ILE A 78 2.16 -38.63 -1.97
N ALA A 79 2.18 -39.46 -3.02
CA ALA A 79 1.76 -40.86 -2.91
C ALA A 79 2.74 -41.71 -2.07
N LYS A 80 3.98 -41.25 -1.88
CA LYS A 80 4.95 -41.89 -0.98
C LYS A 80 4.65 -41.58 0.49
N GLU A 81 3.95 -40.49 0.77
CA GLU A 81 3.53 -40.04 2.10
C GLU A 81 2.23 -40.77 2.51
N LYS A 82 2.37 -42.02 2.95
CA LYS A 82 1.22 -42.92 3.22
C LYS A 82 0.26 -42.36 4.28
N GLU A 83 0.78 -41.83 5.38
CA GLU A 83 -0.04 -41.28 6.47
C GLU A 83 -0.85 -40.06 6.01
N THR A 84 -0.20 -39.11 5.34
CA THR A 84 -0.87 -37.93 4.77
C THR A 84 -1.92 -38.32 3.75
N SER A 85 -1.59 -39.20 2.81
CA SER A 85 -2.53 -39.66 1.79
C SER A 85 -3.73 -40.37 2.41
N LYS A 86 -3.53 -41.24 3.41
CA LYS A 86 -4.61 -41.96 4.08
C LYS A 86 -5.55 -41.02 4.86
N ALA A 87 -4.98 -40.01 5.52
CA ALA A 87 -5.73 -39.06 6.34
C ALA A 87 -6.49 -38.01 5.52
N TRP A 88 -5.95 -37.57 4.37
CA TRP A 88 -6.45 -36.38 3.67
C TRP A 88 -6.98 -36.63 2.25
N MET A 89 -6.49 -37.65 1.53
CA MET A 89 -6.85 -37.85 0.12
C MET A 89 -8.32 -38.23 -0.02
N ASN A 90 -9.07 -37.42 -0.76
CA ASN A 90 -10.51 -37.54 -1.00
C ASN A 90 -11.32 -37.70 0.30
N ARG A 91 -10.95 -36.93 1.34
CA ARG A 91 -11.56 -36.99 2.68
C ARG A 91 -12.32 -35.73 3.10
N TYR A 92 -12.21 -34.64 2.35
CA TYR A 92 -12.78 -33.36 2.74
C TYR A 92 -13.69 -32.79 1.64
N PRO A 93 -14.89 -32.30 1.98
CA PRO A 93 -15.68 -31.56 1.01
C PRO A 93 -14.87 -30.35 0.54
N THR A 94 -14.72 -30.22 -0.77
CA THR A 94 -13.86 -29.19 -1.37
C THR A 94 -14.68 -28.40 -2.38
N LEU A 95 -14.72 -27.08 -2.21
CA LEU A 95 -15.37 -26.16 -3.14
C LEU A 95 -14.28 -25.40 -3.91
N PHE A 96 -14.29 -25.50 -5.24
CA PHE A 96 -13.31 -24.80 -6.09
C PHE A 96 -13.99 -23.71 -6.93
N LEU A 97 -13.53 -22.47 -6.76
CA LEU A 97 -14.00 -21.29 -7.49
C LEU A 97 -12.85 -20.67 -8.27
N ALA A 98 -13.12 -20.32 -9.53
CA ALA A 98 -12.16 -19.63 -10.39
C ALA A 98 -12.81 -18.40 -11.03
N PHE A 99 -12.18 -17.24 -10.88
CA PHE A 99 -12.73 -15.97 -11.34
C PHE A 99 -12.13 -15.47 -12.67
N ARG A 100 -11.31 -16.28 -13.37
CA ARG A 100 -10.68 -15.96 -14.67
C ARG A 100 -11.57 -15.27 -15.69
N ARG A 101 -12.82 -15.74 -15.76
CA ARG A 101 -13.79 -15.38 -16.80
C ARG A 101 -14.69 -14.23 -16.39
N VAL A 102 -14.49 -13.67 -15.19
CA VAL A 102 -15.25 -12.51 -14.74
C VAL A 102 -14.64 -11.27 -15.38
N ASP A 103 -15.43 -10.64 -16.22
CA ASP A 103 -15.09 -9.57 -17.14
C ASP A 103 -16.34 -8.70 -17.31
N GLY A 104 -16.20 -7.39 -17.52
CA GLY A 104 -17.33 -6.55 -17.86
C GLY A 104 -16.85 -5.22 -18.40
N LEU A 105 -17.69 -4.48 -19.12
CA LEU A 105 -17.41 -3.08 -19.44
C LEU A 105 -17.83 -2.15 -18.29
N GLY A 106 -18.62 -2.65 -17.35
CA GLY A 106 -18.97 -1.97 -16.11
C GLY A 106 -19.40 -2.92 -14.99
N PHE A 107 -19.76 -2.36 -13.84
CA PHE A 107 -20.13 -3.12 -12.63
C PHE A 107 -21.28 -4.11 -12.86
N ALA A 108 -22.31 -3.71 -13.63
CA ALA A 108 -23.47 -4.57 -13.90
C ALA A 108 -23.10 -5.89 -14.59
N ASP A 109 -22.22 -5.83 -15.59
CA ASP A 109 -21.74 -7.01 -16.32
C ASP A 109 -20.93 -7.93 -15.41
N VAL A 110 -20.00 -7.36 -14.63
CA VAL A 110 -19.19 -8.10 -13.67
C VAL A 110 -20.08 -8.78 -12.63
N TYR A 111 -21.10 -8.07 -12.13
CA TYR A 111 -22.06 -8.60 -11.17
C TYR A 111 -22.81 -9.82 -11.74
N GLU A 112 -23.28 -9.75 -12.99
CA GLU A 112 -23.94 -10.88 -13.65
C GLU A 112 -22.99 -12.07 -13.89
N MET A 113 -21.72 -11.81 -14.18
CA MET A 113 -20.71 -12.88 -14.29
C MET A 113 -20.40 -13.51 -12.94
N LEU A 114 -20.32 -12.73 -11.86
CA LEU A 114 -20.18 -13.27 -10.49
C LEU A 114 -21.38 -14.15 -10.11
N ARG A 115 -22.60 -13.70 -10.42
CA ARG A 115 -23.81 -14.53 -10.27
C ARG A 115 -23.71 -15.83 -11.06
N ALA A 116 -23.13 -15.80 -12.26
CA ALA A 116 -22.93 -17.00 -13.06
C ALA A 116 -21.93 -17.98 -12.44
N VAL A 117 -20.83 -17.48 -11.88
CA VAL A 117 -19.83 -18.31 -11.16
C VAL A 117 -20.47 -18.95 -9.92
N ILE A 118 -21.19 -18.18 -9.11
CA ILE A 118 -21.88 -18.68 -7.91
C ILE A 118 -22.97 -19.69 -8.29
N ALA A 119 -23.83 -19.37 -9.25
CA ALA A 119 -24.88 -20.28 -9.70
C ALA A 119 -24.30 -21.59 -10.24
N LYS A 120 -23.15 -21.54 -10.92
CA LYS A 120 -22.44 -22.75 -11.35
C LYS A 120 -21.97 -23.58 -10.16
N ALA A 121 -21.35 -22.95 -9.16
CA ALA A 121 -20.92 -23.63 -7.94
C ALA A 121 -22.09 -24.37 -7.25
N TYR A 122 -23.28 -23.77 -7.23
CA TYR A 122 -24.50 -24.43 -6.73
C TYR A 122 -24.93 -25.60 -7.63
N LYS A 123 -24.92 -25.44 -8.95
CA LYS A 123 -25.28 -26.51 -9.88
C LYS A 123 -24.35 -27.72 -9.78
N ASP A 124 -23.05 -27.48 -9.57
CA ASP A 124 -22.05 -28.52 -9.39
C ASP A 124 -22.28 -29.31 -8.07
N ASN A 125 -23.11 -28.79 -7.14
CA ASN A 125 -23.44 -29.38 -5.84
C ASN A 125 -24.93 -29.72 -5.68
N LEU A 126 -25.66 -30.02 -6.77
CA LEU A 126 -27.10 -30.33 -6.73
C LEU A 126 -27.48 -31.51 -5.83
N TYR A 127 -26.55 -32.44 -5.57
CA TYR A 127 -26.78 -33.58 -4.67
C TYR A 127 -27.16 -33.15 -3.24
N LEU A 128 -26.87 -31.90 -2.84
CA LEU A 128 -27.27 -31.35 -1.55
C LEU A 128 -28.79 -31.22 -1.41
N LEU A 129 -29.54 -31.09 -2.51
CA LEU A 129 -31.00 -31.06 -2.47
C LEU A 129 -31.61 -32.36 -1.95
N GLU A 130 -30.90 -33.48 -2.12
CA GLU A 130 -31.28 -34.78 -1.57
C GLU A 130 -30.85 -34.97 -0.11
N SER A 131 -30.14 -33.99 0.48
CA SER A 131 -29.70 -34.09 1.87
C SER A 131 -30.86 -33.97 2.85
N GLU A 132 -30.91 -34.90 3.81
CA GLU A 132 -31.83 -34.84 4.96
C GLU A 132 -31.45 -33.72 5.96
N ARG A 133 -30.22 -33.21 5.89
CA ARG A 133 -29.72 -32.15 6.78
C ARG A 133 -30.06 -30.74 6.30
N MET A 134 -30.71 -30.62 5.14
CA MET A 134 -31.24 -29.35 4.63
C MET A 134 -32.75 -29.32 4.79
N ASN A 135 -33.28 -28.24 5.38
CA ASN A 135 -34.72 -28.04 5.49
C ASN A 135 -35.32 -27.57 4.14
N ALA A 136 -36.65 -27.51 4.05
CA ALA A 136 -37.36 -27.13 2.83
C ALA A 136 -37.03 -25.70 2.34
N PHE A 137 -36.85 -24.75 3.25
CA PHE A 137 -36.52 -23.35 2.92
C PHE A 137 -35.11 -23.21 2.36
N ASP A 138 -34.14 -23.91 2.96
CA ASP A 138 -32.77 -23.95 2.47
C ASP A 138 -32.69 -24.52 1.05
N LYS A 139 -33.46 -25.59 0.78
CA LYS A 139 -33.55 -26.20 -0.55
C LYS A 139 -34.16 -25.23 -1.58
N GLU A 140 -35.15 -24.44 -1.18
CA GLU A 140 -35.73 -23.41 -2.04
C GLU A 140 -34.71 -22.31 -2.36
N ILE A 141 -34.01 -21.78 -1.36
CA ILE A 141 -32.95 -20.78 -1.54
C ILE A 141 -31.85 -21.33 -2.46
N PHE A 142 -31.43 -22.58 -2.23
CA PHE A 142 -30.45 -23.26 -3.08
C PHE A 142 -30.90 -23.30 -4.54
N ALA A 143 -32.14 -23.73 -4.79
CA ALA A 143 -32.69 -23.82 -6.14
C ALA A 143 -32.79 -22.43 -6.82
N ARG A 144 -33.14 -21.38 -6.07
CA ARG A 144 -33.16 -19.99 -6.58
C ARG A 144 -31.76 -19.53 -7.00
N ILE A 145 -30.74 -19.75 -6.16
CA ILE A 145 -29.34 -19.39 -6.47
C ILE A 145 -28.83 -20.16 -7.68
N ALA A 146 -29.04 -21.48 -7.72
CA ALA A 146 -28.71 -22.30 -8.87
C ALA A 146 -29.41 -21.83 -10.16
N GLY A 147 -30.66 -21.38 -10.03
CA GLY A 147 -31.49 -20.83 -11.10
C GLY A 147 -31.20 -19.37 -11.48
N LYS A 148 -30.26 -18.70 -10.81
CA LYS A 148 -29.97 -17.25 -10.94
C LYS A 148 -31.17 -16.33 -10.61
N LYS A 149 -32.22 -16.80 -9.95
CA LYS A 149 -33.42 -16.01 -9.60
C LYS A 149 -33.31 -15.47 -8.17
N VAL A 150 -32.30 -14.65 -7.92
CA VAL A 150 -31.88 -14.27 -6.56
C VAL A 150 -31.71 -12.78 -6.37
N SER A 151 -31.95 -12.37 -5.13
CA SER A 151 -31.69 -11.02 -4.64
C SER A 151 -30.20 -10.75 -4.42
N LYS A 152 -29.84 -9.48 -4.25
CA LYS A 152 -28.44 -9.08 -3.98
C LYS A 152 -27.92 -9.63 -2.65
N GLU A 153 -28.78 -9.70 -1.64
CA GLU A 153 -28.45 -10.19 -0.30
C GLU A 153 -28.16 -11.70 -0.30
N GLU A 154 -29.00 -12.49 -0.98
CA GLU A 154 -28.77 -13.94 -1.12
C GLU A 154 -27.45 -14.24 -1.83
N ILE A 155 -27.07 -13.45 -2.83
CA ILE A 155 -25.77 -13.59 -3.51
C ILE A 155 -24.60 -13.29 -2.58
N LYS A 156 -24.69 -12.25 -1.73
CA LYS A 156 -23.63 -11.93 -0.76
C LYS A 156 -23.37 -13.08 0.21
N ASN A 157 -24.42 -13.78 0.63
CA ASN A 157 -24.32 -14.89 1.58
C ASN A 157 -24.15 -16.27 0.92
N ALA A 158 -24.21 -16.36 -0.42
CA ALA A 158 -24.28 -17.64 -1.13
C ALA A 158 -23.11 -18.60 -0.81
N LEU A 159 -21.87 -18.11 -0.77
CA LEU A 159 -20.73 -18.99 -0.47
C LEU A 159 -20.74 -19.48 0.98
N ILE A 160 -21.16 -18.63 1.92
CA ILE A 160 -21.35 -19.02 3.32
C ILE A 160 -22.42 -20.11 3.42
N SER A 161 -23.59 -19.90 2.82
CA SER A 161 -24.68 -20.87 2.85
C SER A 161 -24.28 -22.20 2.20
N LEU A 162 -23.67 -22.16 1.00
CA LEU A 162 -23.23 -23.37 0.31
C LEU A 162 -22.21 -24.17 1.12
N THR A 163 -21.20 -23.51 1.68
CA THR A 163 -20.18 -24.19 2.50
C THR A 163 -20.77 -24.73 3.81
N GLN A 164 -21.72 -24.03 4.43
CA GLN A 164 -22.42 -24.53 5.62
C GLN A 164 -23.25 -25.78 5.30
N TRP A 165 -23.98 -25.81 4.19
CA TRP A 165 -24.77 -26.98 3.79
C TRP A 165 -23.89 -28.16 3.36
N MET A 166 -22.77 -27.92 2.67
CA MET A 166 -21.76 -28.95 2.40
C MET A 166 -21.19 -29.51 3.70
N ALA A 167 -20.84 -28.65 4.65
CA ALA A 167 -20.31 -29.07 5.95
C ALA A 167 -21.33 -29.89 6.73
N ALA A 168 -22.60 -29.45 6.74
CA ALA A 168 -23.70 -30.18 7.34
C ALA A 168 -23.86 -31.54 6.68
N HIS A 169 -23.93 -31.63 5.35
CA HIS A 169 -24.11 -32.89 4.61
C HIS A 169 -23.03 -33.93 4.94
N TYR A 170 -21.75 -33.55 4.86
CA TYR A 170 -20.64 -34.49 5.09
C TYR A 170 -20.20 -34.63 6.55
N GLY A 171 -20.68 -33.77 7.45
CA GLY A 171 -20.21 -33.72 8.84
C GLY A 171 -18.73 -33.36 8.96
N ARG A 172 -18.20 -32.54 8.04
CA ARG A 172 -16.78 -32.17 7.95
C ARG A 172 -16.61 -30.72 7.51
N PRO A 173 -15.54 -30.02 7.94
CA PRO A 173 -15.25 -28.69 7.44
C PRO A 173 -14.97 -28.71 5.94
N VAL A 174 -15.36 -27.62 5.25
CA VAL A 174 -15.17 -27.46 3.80
C VAL A 174 -13.85 -26.76 3.51
N LEU A 175 -13.10 -27.30 2.54
CA LEU A 175 -11.95 -26.62 1.96
C LEU A 175 -12.41 -25.75 0.80
N LEU A 176 -12.31 -24.42 0.96
CA LEU A 176 -12.61 -23.46 -0.09
C LEU A 176 -11.32 -23.09 -0.83
N LEU A 177 -11.23 -23.49 -2.10
CA LEU A 177 -10.15 -23.13 -3.00
C LEU A 177 -10.64 -22.00 -3.92
N VAL A 178 -9.93 -20.87 -3.90
CA VAL A 178 -10.24 -19.71 -4.75
C VAL A 178 -9.04 -19.39 -5.63
N ASP A 179 -9.24 -19.43 -6.95
CA ASP A 179 -8.23 -19.02 -7.93
C ASP A 179 -8.63 -17.70 -8.60
N GLU A 180 -7.63 -16.88 -8.90
CA GLU A 180 -7.77 -15.62 -9.65
C GLU A 180 -8.79 -14.63 -9.04
N TYR A 181 -8.93 -14.61 -7.71
CA TYR A 181 -9.86 -13.74 -6.97
C TYR A 181 -9.67 -12.25 -7.25
N ASP A 182 -8.48 -11.85 -7.70
CA ASP A 182 -8.05 -10.50 -8.01
C ASP A 182 -8.47 -10.04 -9.41
N VAL A 183 -8.74 -10.96 -10.34
CA VAL A 183 -9.07 -10.64 -11.75
C VAL A 183 -10.23 -9.66 -11.90
N PRO A 184 -11.38 -9.80 -11.20
CA PRO A 184 -12.48 -8.85 -11.32
C PRO A 184 -12.07 -7.42 -10.95
N LEU A 185 -11.26 -7.27 -9.89
CA LEU A 185 -10.79 -5.98 -9.40
C LEU A 185 -9.71 -5.37 -10.31
N ALA A 186 -8.77 -6.20 -10.79
CA ALA A 186 -7.74 -5.77 -11.74
C ALA A 186 -8.37 -5.21 -13.03
N LYS A 187 -9.38 -5.91 -13.58
CA LYS A 187 -10.12 -5.44 -14.76
C LYS A 187 -10.94 -4.19 -14.49
N ALA A 188 -11.55 -4.08 -13.31
CA ALA A 188 -12.29 -2.89 -12.92
C ALA A 188 -11.39 -1.64 -12.84
N SER A 189 -10.15 -1.82 -12.39
CA SER A 189 -9.13 -0.78 -12.39
C SER A 189 -8.74 -0.37 -13.81
N GLU A 190 -8.44 -1.34 -14.68
CA GLU A 190 -8.10 -1.11 -16.09
C GLU A 190 -9.21 -0.35 -16.86
N LYS A 191 -10.47 -0.66 -16.53
CA LYS A 191 -11.66 -0.13 -17.24
C LYS A 191 -12.34 1.05 -16.53
N GLY A 192 -11.79 1.54 -15.41
CA GLY A 192 -12.22 2.79 -14.77
C GLY A 192 -13.47 2.72 -13.87
N TYR A 193 -13.94 1.53 -13.46
CA TYR A 193 -15.09 1.36 -12.55
C TYR A 193 -14.72 0.70 -11.21
N TYR A 194 -13.44 0.76 -10.83
CA TYR A 194 -12.93 0.18 -9.59
C TYR A 194 -13.65 0.66 -8.32
N THR A 195 -14.01 1.94 -8.26
CA THR A 195 -14.70 2.54 -7.10
C THR A 195 -16.09 1.94 -6.87
N GLU A 196 -16.79 1.52 -7.92
CA GLU A 196 -18.10 0.86 -7.82
C GLU A 196 -18.00 -0.56 -7.24
N MET A 197 -16.81 -1.18 -7.35
CA MET A 197 -16.53 -2.51 -6.78
C MET A 197 -16.18 -2.46 -5.29
N LEU A 198 -15.86 -1.29 -4.74
CA LEU A 198 -15.49 -1.14 -3.34
C LEU A 198 -16.72 -0.93 -2.45
N ASP A 199 -16.72 -1.61 -1.31
CA ASP A 199 -17.63 -1.26 -0.22
C ASP A 199 -17.12 0.02 0.45
N GLN A 200 -17.98 1.05 0.57
CA GLN A 200 -17.63 2.33 1.22
C GLN A 200 -17.15 2.16 2.67
N SER A 201 -17.49 1.04 3.32
CA SER A 201 -17.04 0.68 4.67
C SER A 201 -15.68 -0.01 4.74
N SER A 202 -15.13 -0.45 3.60
CA SER A 202 -13.89 -1.25 3.53
C SER A 202 -12.85 -0.57 2.64
N GLN A 203 -12.34 0.59 3.09
CA GLN A 203 -11.19 1.20 2.43
C GLN A 203 -9.94 0.33 2.65
N PRO A 204 -9.19 -0.01 1.59
CA PRO A 204 -7.94 -0.74 1.72
C PRO A 204 -6.96 0.07 2.58
N LYS A 205 -6.37 -0.57 3.58
CA LYS A 205 -5.31 0.00 4.41
C LYS A 205 -3.95 -0.31 3.76
N ASN A 206 -2.96 0.56 3.98
CA ASN A 206 -1.59 0.33 3.53
C ASN A 206 -1.05 -0.99 4.11
N PHE A 207 -0.73 -1.94 3.23
CA PHE A 207 -0.20 -3.26 3.55
C PHE A 207 1.33 -3.30 3.38
N TRP A 208 1.85 -2.60 2.36
CA TRP A 208 3.26 -2.55 2.00
C TRP A 208 4.11 -1.66 2.90
N GLU A 209 3.48 -0.70 3.59
CA GLU A 209 4.15 0.25 4.49
C GLU A 209 4.95 -0.46 5.60
N ASN A 210 4.47 -1.61 6.08
CA ASN A 210 5.08 -2.36 7.18
C ASN A 210 5.88 -3.61 6.74
N THR A 211 5.92 -3.92 5.44
CA THR A 211 6.46 -5.20 4.92
C THR A 211 7.55 -5.04 3.86
N SER A 212 7.78 -3.84 3.33
CA SER A 212 8.84 -3.57 2.35
C SER A 212 10.02 -2.82 2.97
N ASP A 213 11.25 -3.25 2.67
CA ASP A 213 12.45 -2.48 2.99
C ASP A 213 12.53 -1.29 2.03
N ASN A 214 11.95 -0.17 2.44
CA ASN A 214 11.93 1.09 1.69
C ASN A 214 13.31 1.78 1.61
N GLY A 215 14.40 1.07 1.98
CA GLY A 215 15.78 1.53 1.83
C GLY A 215 16.16 1.91 0.40
N ILE A 216 15.48 1.36 -0.62
CA ILE A 216 15.65 1.78 -2.02
C ILE A 216 15.37 3.28 -2.14
N ILE A 217 14.19 3.76 -1.76
CA ILE A 217 13.84 5.19 -1.87
C ILE A 217 14.82 6.06 -1.07
N ARG A 218 15.22 5.62 0.13
CA ARG A 218 16.20 6.38 0.95
C ARG A 218 17.55 6.52 0.26
N SER A 219 18.07 5.44 -0.32
CA SER A 219 19.34 5.47 -1.06
C SER A 219 19.29 6.37 -2.31
N PHE A 220 18.09 6.70 -2.79
CA PHE A 220 17.90 7.65 -3.90
C PHE A 220 17.90 9.09 -3.39
N LEU A 221 17.25 9.36 -2.25
CA LEU A 221 17.18 10.69 -1.64
C LEU A 221 18.54 11.21 -1.14
N GLU A 222 19.45 10.31 -0.76
CA GLU A 222 20.82 10.67 -0.34
C GLU A 222 21.72 11.16 -1.49
N ARG A 223 21.30 10.98 -2.76
CA ARG A 223 22.13 11.32 -3.92
C ARG A 223 21.88 12.76 -4.35
N THR A 224 22.86 13.63 -4.09
CA THR A 224 22.81 15.06 -4.38
C THR A 224 23.18 15.44 -5.82
N SER A 225 23.70 14.50 -6.62
CA SER A 225 24.24 14.78 -7.97
C SER A 225 23.21 14.81 -9.09
N PHE A 226 21.95 14.49 -8.83
CA PHE A 226 20.93 14.30 -9.86
C PHE A 226 19.73 15.24 -9.64
N HIS A 227 18.99 15.57 -10.72
CA HIS A 227 17.74 16.34 -10.67
C HIS A 227 16.57 15.52 -10.07
N VAL A 228 16.89 14.59 -9.16
CA VAL A 228 15.97 13.63 -8.55
C VAL A 228 14.96 14.34 -7.65
N LYS A 229 15.39 15.33 -6.87
CA LYS A 229 14.50 16.07 -5.95
C LYS A 229 13.29 16.68 -6.68
N GLN A 230 13.53 17.39 -7.78
CA GLN A 230 12.47 18.03 -8.56
C GLN A 230 11.49 16.99 -9.17
N LYS A 231 12.02 15.88 -9.69
CA LYS A 231 11.20 14.79 -10.22
C LYS A 231 10.35 14.12 -9.13
N PHE A 232 10.90 13.93 -7.93
CA PHE A 232 10.15 13.45 -6.78
C PHE A 232 9.03 14.42 -6.36
N GLU A 233 9.27 15.74 -6.39
CA GLU A 233 8.25 16.76 -6.12
C GLU A 233 7.09 16.66 -7.12
N ILE A 234 7.40 16.53 -8.42
CA ILE A 234 6.40 16.35 -9.48
C ILE A 234 5.58 15.07 -9.25
N LEU A 235 6.24 13.95 -8.94
CA LEU A 235 5.58 12.66 -8.71
C LEU A 235 4.69 12.68 -7.46
N LEU A 236 5.17 13.28 -6.37
CA LEU A 236 4.38 13.47 -5.14
C LEU A 236 3.17 14.38 -5.40
N ALA A 237 3.29 15.30 -6.36
CA ALA A 237 2.19 16.11 -6.90
C ALA A 237 1.16 15.40 -7.74
N GLY A 238 1.31 14.09 -7.92
CA GLY A 238 0.47 13.35 -8.86
C GLY A 238 0.76 13.72 -10.32
N GLY A 239 1.82 14.49 -10.58
CA GLY A 239 2.33 14.75 -11.91
C GLY A 239 3.09 13.57 -12.49
N MET A 240 3.65 13.78 -13.68
CA MET A 240 4.35 12.76 -14.47
C MET A 240 5.79 13.20 -14.78
N ILE A 241 6.70 12.23 -14.82
CA ILE A 241 8.08 12.44 -15.29
C ILE A 241 8.32 11.64 -16.56
N THR A 242 9.27 12.06 -17.39
CA THR A 242 9.56 11.40 -18.68
C THR A 242 10.97 10.85 -18.71
N GLU A 243 11.09 9.52 -18.61
CA GLU A 243 12.38 8.81 -18.45
C GLU A 243 12.51 7.63 -19.41
N SER A 244 13.76 7.26 -19.70
CA SER A 244 14.08 6.03 -20.42
C SER A 244 14.11 4.84 -19.44
N ILE A 245 13.62 3.68 -19.89
CA ILE A 245 13.54 2.46 -19.07
C ILE A 245 14.46 1.39 -19.65
N VAL A 246 15.39 0.91 -18.82
CA VAL A 246 16.28 -0.22 -19.11
C VAL A 246 15.70 -1.47 -18.46
N GLU A 247 15.18 -2.39 -19.26
CA GLU A 247 14.54 -3.63 -18.75
C GLU A 247 15.56 -4.68 -18.28
N ASN A 248 16.79 -4.64 -18.80
CA ASN A 248 17.83 -5.65 -18.55
C ASN A 248 18.90 -5.15 -17.57
N LEU A 249 18.48 -4.78 -16.36
CA LEU A 249 19.40 -4.34 -15.32
C LEU A 249 20.01 -5.50 -14.54
N THR A 250 21.33 -5.46 -14.37
CA THR A 250 22.07 -6.36 -13.47
C THR A 250 22.36 -5.66 -12.14
N TYR A 251 22.39 -6.44 -11.04
CA TYR A 251 22.46 -5.91 -9.67
C TYR A 251 23.66 -4.99 -9.40
N ASP A 252 24.78 -5.22 -10.08
CA ASP A 252 26.02 -4.47 -10.00
C ASP A 252 25.94 -3.06 -10.60
N VAL A 253 25.03 -2.83 -11.55
CA VAL A 253 24.92 -1.57 -12.29
C VAL A 253 23.67 -0.76 -11.88
N LEU A 254 22.83 -1.32 -11.01
CA LEU A 254 21.57 -0.69 -10.54
C LEU A 254 21.74 0.72 -9.97
N LYS A 255 22.90 1.01 -9.37
CA LYS A 255 23.18 2.30 -8.73
C LYS A 255 24.10 3.19 -9.56
N SER A 256 24.49 2.84 -10.78
CA SER A 256 25.54 3.59 -11.50
C SER A 256 25.04 4.84 -12.25
N SER A 257 23.75 4.94 -12.59
CA SER A 257 23.18 6.05 -13.37
C SER A 257 21.78 6.45 -12.89
N GLU A 258 21.33 7.67 -13.20
CA GLU A 258 19.97 8.13 -12.94
C GLU A 258 18.91 7.32 -13.70
N GLU A 259 19.20 6.91 -14.94
CA GLU A 259 18.31 6.10 -15.76
C GLU A 259 18.03 4.73 -15.15
N ASN A 260 19.07 4.09 -14.58
CA ASN A 260 18.95 2.78 -13.92
C ASN A 260 18.09 2.88 -12.65
N LEU A 261 18.14 4.03 -11.96
CA LEU A 261 17.35 4.30 -10.77
C LEU A 261 15.85 4.38 -11.12
N TRP A 262 15.49 5.16 -12.14
CA TRP A 262 14.08 5.27 -12.59
C TRP A 262 13.55 3.94 -13.12
N SER A 263 14.40 3.21 -13.85
CA SER A 263 14.12 1.86 -14.32
C SER A 263 13.87 0.89 -13.17
N LEU A 264 14.65 0.96 -12.08
CA LEU A 264 14.43 0.13 -10.89
C LEU A 264 13.09 0.42 -10.23
N LEU A 265 12.73 1.70 -10.03
CA LEU A 265 11.43 2.08 -9.44
C LEU A 265 10.25 1.61 -10.31
N TYR A 266 10.39 1.65 -11.63
CA TYR A 266 9.40 1.10 -12.54
C TYR A 266 9.28 -0.43 -12.42
N LEU A 267 10.41 -1.16 -12.52
CA LEU A 267 10.42 -2.64 -12.49
C LEU A 267 9.94 -3.20 -11.14
N THR A 268 10.13 -2.46 -10.05
CA THR A 268 9.68 -2.83 -8.70
C THR A 268 8.24 -2.38 -8.40
N GLY A 269 7.61 -1.63 -9.30
CA GLY A 269 6.22 -1.19 -9.17
C GLY A 269 6.01 0.07 -8.32
N TYR A 270 7.08 0.77 -7.94
CA TYR A 270 7.00 2.11 -7.34
C TYR A 270 6.55 3.18 -8.36
N LEU A 271 6.75 2.93 -9.65
CA LEU A 271 6.26 3.74 -10.76
C LEU A 271 5.51 2.87 -11.77
N THR A 272 4.54 3.47 -12.47
CA THR A 272 3.83 2.87 -13.60
C THR A 272 3.78 3.81 -14.79
N LYS A 273 3.53 3.27 -15.98
CA LYS A 273 3.34 4.06 -17.20
C LYS A 273 2.00 4.80 -17.12
N ALA A 274 1.99 6.08 -17.49
CA ALA A 274 0.77 6.86 -17.64
C ALA A 274 -0.11 6.32 -18.77
N HIS A 275 -1.43 6.43 -18.64
CA HIS A 275 -2.36 5.99 -19.68
C HIS A 275 -2.38 6.99 -20.85
N GLN A 276 -2.69 6.53 -22.06
CA GLN A 276 -2.71 7.38 -23.27
C GLN A 276 -3.64 8.60 -23.14
N GLY A 277 -4.73 8.49 -22.36
CA GLY A 277 -5.64 9.60 -22.10
C GLY A 277 -5.17 10.62 -21.06
N GLU A 278 -4.04 10.36 -20.40
CA GLU A 278 -3.44 11.26 -19.39
C GLU A 278 -2.28 12.09 -19.96
N LEU A 279 -1.82 11.76 -21.17
CA LEU A 279 -0.77 12.49 -21.85
C LEU A 279 -1.37 13.79 -22.41
N GLU A 280 -0.81 14.93 -22.02
CA GLU A 280 -1.04 16.18 -22.76
C GLU A 280 -0.57 16.01 -24.22
N SER A 281 -1.04 16.89 -25.12
CA SER A 281 -0.90 16.86 -26.59
C SER A 281 0.51 16.63 -27.17
N ASN A 282 1.54 16.57 -26.33
CA ASN A 282 2.90 16.17 -26.68
C ASN A 282 3.17 14.74 -26.17
N GLU A 283 3.02 13.75 -27.06
CA GLU A 283 3.49 12.40 -26.79
C GLU A 283 5.01 12.43 -26.49
N PRO A 284 5.48 11.66 -25.48
CA PRO A 284 6.91 11.54 -25.23
C PRO A 284 7.62 10.99 -26.47
N ARG A 285 8.92 11.33 -26.62
CA ARG A 285 9.75 10.75 -27.67
C ARG A 285 9.67 9.22 -27.66
N PRO A 286 9.82 8.52 -28.80
CA PRO A 286 9.58 7.08 -28.91
C PRO A 286 10.41 6.21 -27.94
N ASP A 287 11.52 6.75 -27.43
CA ASP A 287 12.48 6.12 -26.52
C ASP A 287 12.25 6.45 -25.03
N LYS A 288 11.18 7.20 -24.71
CA LYS A 288 10.88 7.63 -23.33
C LYS A 288 9.46 7.29 -22.91
N PHE A 289 9.32 7.03 -21.62
CA PHE A 289 8.06 6.68 -20.98
C PHE A 289 7.64 7.79 -20.02
N ALA A 290 6.37 8.19 -20.08
CA ALA A 290 5.74 8.99 -19.05
C ALA A 290 5.41 8.09 -17.85
N LEU A 291 5.98 8.40 -16.70
CA LEU A 291 5.87 7.62 -15.47
C LEU A 291 5.15 8.41 -14.39
N LYS A 292 4.32 7.72 -13.60
CA LYS A 292 3.61 8.26 -12.44
C LYS A 292 3.63 7.28 -11.27
N ILE A 293 3.30 7.79 -10.08
CA ILE A 293 3.02 6.93 -8.91
C ILE A 293 1.69 6.19 -9.14
N PRO A 294 1.64 4.85 -9.02
CA PRO A 294 0.50 4.05 -9.46
C PRO A 294 -0.75 4.19 -8.60
N ASN A 295 -0.61 4.41 -7.29
CA ASN A 295 -1.72 4.43 -6.35
C ASN A 295 -1.35 5.21 -5.07
N THR A 296 -2.35 5.40 -4.20
CA THR A 296 -2.22 6.12 -2.94
C THR A 296 -1.26 5.45 -1.97
N GLU A 297 -1.23 4.11 -1.90
CA GLU A 297 -0.35 3.37 -0.99
C GLU A 297 1.12 3.60 -1.32
N VAL A 298 1.50 3.48 -2.58
CA VAL A 298 2.86 3.78 -3.04
C VAL A 298 3.18 5.26 -2.80
N ARG A 299 2.21 6.16 -3.03
CA ARG A 299 2.38 7.58 -2.73
C ARG A 299 2.70 7.81 -1.25
N ASP A 300 2.00 7.13 -0.35
CA ASP A 300 2.23 7.24 1.09
C ASP A 300 3.59 6.67 1.50
N ILE A 301 4.05 5.58 0.87
CA ILE A 301 5.42 5.07 1.06
C ILE A 301 6.47 6.11 0.63
N PHE A 302 6.30 6.75 -0.53
CA PHE A 302 7.19 7.83 -0.97
C PHE A 302 7.18 8.99 0.03
N LYS A 303 6.00 9.46 0.44
CA LYS A 303 5.84 10.55 1.42
C LYS A 303 6.55 10.23 2.74
N ASN A 304 6.31 9.05 3.31
CA ASN A 304 6.88 8.66 4.60
C ASN A 304 8.40 8.45 4.50
N SER A 305 8.90 7.97 3.36
CA SER A 305 10.33 7.84 3.11
C SER A 305 11.03 9.20 3.03
N VAL A 306 10.42 10.19 2.36
CA VAL A 306 10.94 11.57 2.30
C VAL A 306 10.94 12.20 3.69
N LYS A 307 9.86 12.03 4.46
CA LYS A 307 9.77 12.53 5.85
C LYS A 307 10.87 11.93 6.74
N ALA A 308 11.06 10.60 6.67
CA ALA A 308 12.07 9.91 7.45
C ALA A 308 13.51 10.34 7.06
N TRP A 309 13.79 10.45 5.77
CA TRP A 309 15.08 10.94 5.27
C TRP A 309 15.37 12.37 5.76
N PHE A 310 14.37 13.25 5.74
CA PHE A 310 14.53 14.62 6.23
C PHE A 310 14.87 14.65 7.72
N CYS A 311 14.11 13.91 8.55
CA CYS A 311 14.39 13.80 9.98
C CYS A 311 15.81 13.29 10.28
N GLN A 312 16.33 12.38 9.46
CA GLN A 312 17.69 11.86 9.62
C GLN A 312 18.76 12.88 9.17
N LYS A 313 18.52 13.63 8.09
CA LYS A 313 19.45 14.65 7.60
C LYS A 313 19.53 15.85 8.53
N SER A 314 18.39 16.28 9.09
CA SER A 314 18.34 17.37 10.08
C SER A 314 19.08 17.02 11.38
N MET A 315 19.22 15.73 11.71
CA MET A 315 20.04 15.26 12.84
C MET A 315 21.56 15.39 12.61
N ILE A 316 22.02 15.56 11.36
CA ILE A 316 23.45 15.60 11.00
C ILE A 316 23.96 17.05 10.86
N SER A 317 23.08 18.01 10.57
CA SER A 317 23.43 19.44 10.51
C SER A 317 23.73 19.99 11.91
N ASP A 318 24.91 20.56 12.10
CA ASP A 318 25.35 21.17 13.37
C ASP A 318 24.59 22.49 13.60
N CYS A 319 23.38 22.41 14.17
CA CYS A 319 22.47 23.55 14.37
C CYS A 319 22.94 24.55 15.45
N ARG A 320 24.21 24.55 15.86
CA ARG A 320 24.72 25.44 16.92
C ARG A 320 24.49 26.92 16.61
N GLU A 321 24.69 27.31 15.35
CA GLU A 321 24.45 28.67 14.88
C GLU A 321 22.96 29.04 14.96
N LEU A 322 22.06 28.12 14.60
CA LEU A 322 20.60 28.30 14.75
C LEU A 322 20.23 28.60 16.21
N PHE A 323 20.77 27.85 17.17
CA PHE A 323 20.47 28.09 18.59
C PHE A 323 21.07 29.38 19.11
N ALA A 324 22.31 29.73 18.71
CA ALA A 324 22.90 31.01 19.08
C ALA A 324 22.03 32.18 18.61
N ASP A 325 21.52 32.12 17.38
CA ASP A 325 20.66 33.17 16.82
C ASP A 325 19.24 33.17 17.46
N LEU A 326 18.68 31.99 17.77
CA LEU A 326 17.42 31.86 18.52
C LEU A 326 17.51 32.50 19.91
N TRP A 327 18.65 32.35 20.60
CA TRP A 327 18.86 32.92 21.93
C TRP A 327 19.21 34.40 21.93
N THR A 328 19.81 34.91 20.84
CA THR A 328 20.15 36.34 20.71
C THR A 328 18.99 37.16 20.19
N GLY A 329 18.01 36.55 19.52
CA GLY A 329 16.86 37.26 18.97
C GLY A 329 17.09 37.77 17.54
N ASP A 330 18.10 37.26 16.82
CA ASP A 330 18.43 37.76 15.48
C ASP A 330 17.51 37.14 14.41
N ALA A 331 16.32 37.73 14.25
CA ALA A 331 15.31 37.23 13.33
C ALA A 331 15.75 37.26 11.85
N GLU A 332 16.65 38.18 11.46
CA GLU A 332 17.14 38.29 10.08
C GLU A 332 18.10 37.14 9.74
N LYS A 333 19.04 36.82 10.63
CA LYS A 333 19.93 35.66 10.43
C LYS A 333 19.15 34.35 10.45
N LEU A 334 18.20 34.20 11.37
CA LEU A 334 17.32 33.03 11.42
C LEU A 334 16.51 32.86 10.14
N THR A 335 15.99 33.95 9.58
CA THR A 335 15.28 33.94 8.29
C THR A 335 16.14 33.38 7.18
N LYS A 336 17.39 33.84 7.08
CA LYS A 336 18.33 33.39 6.04
C LYS A 336 18.70 31.92 6.23
N LEU A 337 19.11 31.54 7.44
CA LEU A 337 19.54 30.18 7.76
C LEU A 337 18.42 29.16 7.52
N LEU A 338 17.20 29.45 7.97
CA LEU A 338 16.05 28.57 7.78
C LEU A 338 15.63 28.50 6.30
N SER A 339 15.70 29.60 5.56
CA SER A 339 15.41 29.59 4.11
C SER A 339 16.45 28.78 3.33
N ASP A 340 17.74 28.90 3.67
CA ASP A 340 18.81 28.10 3.05
C ASP A 340 18.61 26.60 3.35
N LEU A 341 18.24 26.26 4.60
CA LEU A 341 17.92 24.89 5.00
C LEU A 341 16.68 24.34 4.27
N LEU A 342 15.63 25.16 4.10
CA LEU A 342 14.41 24.80 3.36
C LEU A 342 14.66 24.61 1.87
N PHE A 343 15.54 25.42 1.27
CA PHE A 343 15.87 25.33 -0.14
C PHE A 343 16.38 23.94 -0.53
N ASP A 344 17.13 23.31 0.37
CA ASP A 344 17.68 21.97 0.19
C ASP A 344 16.67 20.82 0.40
N THR A 345 15.43 21.14 0.74
CA THR A 345 14.36 20.17 1.01
C THR A 345 13.45 19.89 -0.18
N ILE A 346 12.72 18.78 -0.08
CA ILE A 346 11.67 18.37 -1.01
C ILE A 346 10.35 18.82 -0.40
N ILE A 347 9.63 19.73 -1.07
CA ILE A 347 8.35 20.25 -0.59
C ILE A 347 7.26 19.92 -1.60
N TYR A 348 6.17 19.32 -1.10
CA TYR A 348 4.99 19.03 -1.91
C TYR A 348 3.72 19.63 -1.27
N HIS A 349 2.83 20.15 -2.12
CA HIS A 349 1.74 21.06 -1.83
C HIS A 349 0.76 20.57 -0.75
N ASP A 350 0.46 19.27 -0.71
CA ASP A 350 -0.56 18.71 0.21
C ASP A 350 -0.10 18.62 1.68
N TYR A 351 1.18 18.89 1.97
CA TYR A 351 1.74 18.73 3.31
C TYR A 351 2.26 20.03 3.92
N ARG A 352 2.02 21.20 3.32
CA ARG A 352 2.73 22.43 3.70
C ARG A 352 2.78 22.70 5.20
N GLU A 353 1.65 22.73 5.90
CA GLU A 353 1.62 22.94 7.35
C GLU A 353 2.34 21.83 8.15
N SER A 354 1.97 20.58 7.92
CA SER A 354 2.56 19.42 8.64
C SER A 354 4.04 19.22 8.34
N PHE A 355 4.48 19.60 7.13
CA PHE A 355 5.86 19.58 6.70
C PHE A 355 6.67 20.67 7.40
N TYR A 356 6.23 21.94 7.36
CA TYR A 356 6.96 23.02 8.01
C TYR A 356 7.04 22.82 9.53
N HIS A 357 5.99 22.26 10.13
CA HIS A 357 6.01 21.88 11.53
C HIS A 357 7.05 20.78 11.80
N ALA A 358 7.03 19.68 11.03
CA ALA A 358 8.01 18.61 11.16
C ALA A 358 9.45 19.08 10.85
N PHE A 359 9.61 20.04 9.95
CA PHE A 359 10.86 20.70 9.61
C PHE A 359 11.43 21.42 10.82
N LEU A 360 10.63 22.29 11.46
CA LEU A 360 11.04 23.01 12.65
C LEU A 360 11.37 22.08 13.82
N VAL A 361 10.50 21.10 14.11
CA VAL A 361 10.73 20.11 15.17
C VAL A 361 12.02 19.32 14.89
N GLY A 362 12.20 18.83 13.67
CA GLY A 362 13.37 18.04 13.27
C GLY A 362 14.69 18.79 13.38
N LEU A 363 14.68 20.12 13.20
CA LEU A 363 15.86 20.97 13.42
C LEU A 363 16.21 21.12 14.90
N VAL A 364 15.21 21.16 15.78
CA VAL A 364 15.43 21.52 17.19
C VAL A 364 15.50 20.33 18.16
N SER A 365 14.93 19.18 17.80
CA SER A 365 14.81 18.02 18.70
C SER A 365 16.13 17.36 19.06
N ASN A 366 17.21 17.56 18.29
CA ASN A 366 18.50 16.89 18.53
C ASN A 366 19.56 17.78 19.24
N ALA A 367 19.15 18.93 19.76
CA ALA A 367 20.07 19.94 20.29
C ALA A 367 20.33 19.88 21.79
N GLY A 368 19.75 18.88 22.49
CA GLY A 368 19.88 18.74 23.94
C GLY A 368 18.95 19.65 24.77
N TYR A 369 18.09 20.44 24.12
CA TYR A 369 17.09 21.27 24.80
C TYR A 369 15.75 20.54 24.97
N GLN A 370 14.94 20.98 25.93
CA GLN A 370 13.59 20.47 26.13
C GLN A 370 12.65 21.10 25.08
N VAL A 371 12.18 20.30 24.12
CA VAL A 371 11.31 20.74 23.03
C VAL A 371 9.89 20.21 23.23
N GLU A 372 8.90 21.11 23.17
CA GLU A 372 7.47 20.78 23.18
C GLU A 372 6.85 21.20 21.85
N SER A 373 6.20 20.26 21.15
CA SER A 373 5.43 20.48 19.91
C SER A 373 4.04 19.85 20.06
N ASN A 374 3.02 20.46 19.46
CA ASN A 374 1.61 20.09 19.68
C ASN A 374 0.84 19.68 18.40
N TYR A 375 1.45 18.89 17.51
CA TYR A 375 0.80 18.44 16.26
C TYR A 375 -0.50 17.61 16.45
N GLU A 376 -0.79 17.08 17.65
CA GLU A 376 -1.89 16.11 17.83
C GLU A 376 -3.19 16.62 18.50
N ASN A 377 -3.33 17.89 18.91
CA ASN A 377 -4.42 18.27 19.85
C ASN A 377 -5.36 19.43 19.48
N GLY A 378 -5.31 20.01 18.28
CA GLY A 378 -6.41 20.84 17.69
C GLY A 378 -6.98 22.02 18.51
N LEU A 379 -6.37 22.40 19.63
CA LEU A 379 -6.93 23.34 20.61
C LEU A 379 -5.90 24.42 20.96
N GLY A 380 -5.63 25.33 20.00
CA GLY A 380 -4.98 26.63 20.22
C GLY A 380 -3.77 26.63 21.16
N ARG A 381 -2.73 25.83 20.85
CA ARG A 381 -1.42 25.81 21.51
C ARG A 381 -0.36 26.36 20.56
N SER A 382 0.80 26.75 21.11
CA SER A 382 1.95 27.16 20.29
C SER A 382 2.51 25.98 19.52
N ASP A 383 2.94 26.23 18.29
CA ASP A 383 3.51 25.20 17.42
C ASP A 383 4.80 24.60 17.98
N LEU A 384 5.68 25.43 18.57
CA LEU A 384 6.94 24.95 19.13
C LEU A 384 7.38 25.78 20.34
N VAL A 385 7.79 25.10 21.42
CA VAL A 385 8.43 25.73 22.58
C VAL A 385 9.75 25.02 22.87
N ILE A 386 10.82 25.81 22.93
CA ILE A 386 12.17 25.32 23.23
C ILE A 386 12.57 25.88 24.60
N LYS A 387 12.96 25.02 25.53
CA LYS A 387 13.31 25.38 26.91
C LYS A 387 14.76 25.01 27.19
N ASP A 388 15.47 25.96 27.78
CA ASP A 388 16.82 25.81 28.33
C ASP A 388 16.75 26.07 29.84
N PRO A 389 16.51 25.01 30.64
CA PRO A 389 16.38 25.14 32.09
C PRO A 389 17.65 25.63 32.78
N GLU A 390 18.84 25.30 32.24
CA GLU A 390 20.14 25.67 32.81
C GLU A 390 20.31 27.19 32.84
N ASN A 391 19.92 27.86 31.75
CA ASN A 391 20.02 29.31 31.61
C ASN A 391 18.70 30.04 31.91
N ARG A 392 17.65 29.32 32.37
CA ARG A 392 16.29 29.82 32.62
C ARG A 392 15.74 30.66 31.47
N ARG A 393 15.97 30.22 30.23
CA ARG A 393 15.48 30.90 29.02
C ARG A 393 14.65 29.96 28.15
N ALA A 394 13.75 30.53 27.37
CA ALA A 394 12.89 29.77 26.47
C ALA A 394 12.59 30.55 25.18
N VAL A 395 12.23 29.81 24.14
CA VAL A 395 11.74 30.37 22.87
C VAL A 395 10.35 29.81 22.60
N VAL A 396 9.42 30.68 22.20
CA VAL A 396 8.10 30.31 21.69
C VAL A 396 8.03 30.68 20.21
N ILE A 397 7.71 29.70 19.37
CA ILE A 397 7.58 29.89 17.93
C ILE A 397 6.18 29.48 17.49
N GLU A 398 5.55 30.34 16.69
CA GLU A 398 4.29 30.07 16.01
C GLU A 398 4.50 30.14 14.50
N ALA A 399 4.06 29.10 13.79
CA ALA A 399 4.24 28.94 12.35
C ALA A 399 2.95 29.22 11.58
N LYS A 400 3.09 29.90 10.45
CA LYS A 400 2.04 30.14 9.44
C LYS A 400 2.58 29.84 8.06
N TRP A 401 1.70 29.68 7.08
CA TRP A 401 2.07 29.50 5.69
C TRP A 401 1.14 30.31 4.79
N THR A 402 1.62 30.63 3.60
CA THR A 402 0.84 31.36 2.59
C THR A 402 1.11 30.82 1.18
N ASP A 403 0.14 31.05 0.30
CA ASP A 403 0.22 30.83 -1.15
C ASP A 403 0.80 32.03 -1.91
N GLU A 404 0.97 33.18 -1.25
CA GLU A 404 1.41 34.43 -1.84
C GLU A 404 2.61 35.00 -1.07
N GLU A 405 3.76 35.13 -1.73
CA GLU A 405 4.98 35.69 -1.12
C GLU A 405 4.74 37.06 -0.47
N ALA A 406 3.92 37.90 -1.10
CA ALA A 406 3.56 39.23 -0.59
C ALA A 406 2.85 39.20 0.78
N GLN A 407 2.27 38.07 1.17
CA GLN A 407 1.56 37.92 2.45
C GLN A 407 2.46 37.43 3.59
N LEU A 408 3.71 37.03 3.33
CA LEU A 408 4.64 36.51 4.35
C LEU A 408 4.72 37.41 5.59
N GLU A 409 4.83 38.72 5.37
CA GLU A 409 4.96 39.68 6.48
C GLU A 409 3.66 39.84 7.29
N ALA A 410 2.51 39.78 6.62
CA ALA A 410 1.21 39.80 7.30
C ALA A 410 1.03 38.54 8.16
N GLU A 411 1.39 37.37 7.62
CA GLU A 411 1.28 36.09 8.34
C GLU A 411 2.26 35.99 9.52
N CYS A 412 3.49 36.50 9.40
CA CYS A 412 4.40 36.63 10.55
C CYS A 412 3.81 37.47 11.68
N ARG A 413 3.16 38.59 11.34
CA ARG A 413 2.48 39.45 12.33
C ARG A 413 1.28 38.75 12.96
N ASN A 414 0.52 37.98 12.18
CA ASN A 414 -0.59 37.18 12.68
C ASN A 414 -0.10 36.09 13.66
N ALA A 415 1.01 35.42 13.35
CA ALA A 415 1.65 34.45 14.23
C ALA A 415 2.07 35.06 15.57
N LEU A 416 2.75 36.22 15.53
CA LEU A 416 3.12 36.97 16.74
C LEU A 416 1.90 37.40 17.57
N ARG A 417 0.83 37.89 16.91
CA ARG A 417 -0.41 38.25 17.59
C ARG A 417 -1.05 37.05 18.29
N GLN A 418 -1.06 35.89 17.63
CA GLN A 418 -1.57 34.65 18.21
C GLN A 418 -0.79 34.23 19.47
N ILE A 419 0.53 34.41 19.50
CA ILE A 419 1.36 34.15 20.69
C ILE A 419 0.90 34.99 21.89
N GLU A 420 0.60 36.27 21.67
CA GLU A 420 0.12 37.18 22.73
C GLU A 420 -1.30 36.84 23.19
N GLU A 421 -2.24 36.70 22.26
CA GLU A 421 -3.65 36.43 22.55
C GLU A 421 -3.82 35.14 23.36
N LYS A 422 -3.05 34.11 23.01
CA LYS A 422 -3.08 32.80 23.67
C LYS A 422 -2.17 32.72 24.90
N ARG A 423 -1.43 33.79 25.20
CA ARG A 423 -0.55 33.95 26.37
C ARG A 423 0.46 32.81 26.52
N TYR A 424 1.02 32.33 25.41
CA TYR A 424 1.96 31.20 25.42
C TYR A 424 3.21 31.50 26.26
N ALA A 425 3.78 32.70 26.10
CA ALA A 425 4.93 33.14 26.88
C ALA A 425 4.63 33.17 28.40
N GLN A 426 3.41 33.55 28.82
CA GLN A 426 3.06 33.59 30.25
C GLN A 426 3.05 32.21 30.89
N LYS A 427 2.69 31.16 30.14
CA LYS A 427 2.75 29.78 30.65
C LYS A 427 4.18 29.36 30.94
N VAL A 428 5.12 29.76 30.08
CA VAL A 428 6.54 29.46 30.23
C VAL A 428 7.17 30.26 31.38
N VAL A 429 6.84 31.55 31.51
CA VAL A 429 7.27 32.38 32.65
C VAL A 429 6.80 31.80 33.99
N ARG A 430 5.56 31.30 34.07
CA ARG A 430 5.04 30.64 35.29
C ARG A 430 5.81 29.38 35.69
N LEU A 431 6.54 28.76 34.76
CA LEU A 431 7.40 27.60 35.02
C LEU A 431 8.81 28.01 35.48
N GLY A 432 9.08 29.30 35.69
CA GLY A 432 10.34 29.80 36.26
C GLY A 432 11.39 30.28 35.24
N PHE A 433 11.04 30.33 33.95
CA PHE A 433 11.90 30.88 32.90
C PHE A 433 11.86 32.42 32.94
N GLN A 434 13.02 33.05 32.92
CA GLN A 434 13.21 34.50 33.10
C GLN A 434 13.27 35.28 31.78
N ARG A 435 13.86 34.66 30.74
CA ARG A 435 13.95 35.25 29.40
C ARG A 435 13.14 34.41 28.42
N VAL A 436 12.16 35.02 27.75
CA VAL A 436 11.32 34.33 26.76
C VAL A 436 11.33 35.12 25.45
N GLU A 437 11.98 34.56 24.45
CA GLU A 437 11.97 35.10 23.09
C GLU A 437 10.74 34.57 22.35
N LYS A 438 10.10 35.43 21.55
CA LYS A 438 8.88 35.11 20.80
C LYS A 438 9.13 35.34 19.32
N PHE A 439 8.82 34.34 18.50
CA PHE A 439 8.96 34.45 17.05
C PHE A 439 7.70 34.02 16.34
N GLY A 440 7.28 34.83 15.37
CA GLY A 440 6.35 34.43 14.33
C GLY A 440 7.11 34.08 13.07
N ILE A 441 6.89 32.89 12.53
CA ILE A 441 7.47 32.44 11.27
C ILE A 441 6.36 32.21 10.24
N ALA A 442 6.56 32.71 9.02
CA ALA A 442 5.68 32.46 7.89
C ALA A 442 6.46 31.77 6.77
N PHE A 443 5.88 30.73 6.19
CA PHE A 443 6.49 29.95 5.12
C PHE A 443 5.80 30.21 3.77
N PHE A 444 6.61 30.32 2.71
CA PHE A 444 6.16 30.37 1.33
C PHE A 444 7.10 29.50 0.49
N GLN A 445 6.58 28.39 -0.02
CA GLN A 445 7.35 27.40 -0.78
C GLN A 445 8.68 27.04 -0.08
N LYS A 446 9.83 27.30 -0.71
CA LYS A 446 11.16 26.99 -0.19
C LYS A 446 11.80 28.13 0.61
N THR A 447 11.01 29.12 0.99
CA THR A 447 11.47 30.31 1.73
C THR A 447 10.63 30.52 2.97
N CYS A 448 11.19 31.19 3.96
CA CYS A 448 10.45 31.63 5.14
C CYS A 448 10.83 33.05 5.51
N LEU A 449 9.97 33.66 6.32
CA LEU A 449 10.22 34.93 6.99
C LEU A 449 10.06 34.72 8.49
N MET A 450 11.01 35.20 9.28
CA MET A 450 10.91 35.18 10.74
C MET A 450 10.95 36.61 11.30
N ARG A 451 10.10 36.87 12.29
CA ARG A 451 10.03 38.14 13.00
C ARG A 451 9.92 37.88 14.49
N ASN A 452 10.65 38.64 15.29
CA ASN A 452 10.39 38.79 16.72
C ASN A 452 9.70 40.12 17.00
N GLN A 453 9.04 40.23 18.15
CA GLN A 453 8.72 41.54 18.70
C GLN A 453 10.03 42.19 19.14
N GLN A 454 10.47 43.24 18.45
CA GLN A 454 11.47 44.13 19.04
C GLN A 454 10.85 44.73 20.30
N ALA A 455 11.64 44.77 21.38
CA ALA A 455 11.32 45.62 22.52
C ALA A 455 11.39 47.07 22.02
N ASP A 456 10.24 47.75 22.03
CA ASP A 456 10.20 49.22 21.94
C ASP A 456 11.08 49.85 23.03
#